data_AF-K9RBF1-F1
#
_entry.id   AF-K9RBF1-F1
#
_cell.length_a   1.000
_cell.length_b   1.000
_cell.length_c   1.000
_cell.angle_alpha   90.00
_cell.angle_beta   90.00
_cell.angle_gamma   90.00
#
_symmetry.space_group_name_H-M   'P 1'
#
loop_
_entity.id
_entity.type
_entity.pdbx_description
1 polymer ?
#
loop_
_entity_poly.entity_id
_entity_poly.type
_entity_poly.pdbx_seq_one_letter_code
_entity_poly.pdbx_strand_id
1 'polypeptide(L)'
;MTFKCSGELHCENSAEAKLTIYFEEKKQDEFKVKQLPICVEENQVNTSIDIKVFRFWSEEFDHDSNEINIIFEHYACGYNATYDSSNELANNGAYLIVDEEIQNDASYYYWSGFDEGRNKTYYRYLEEVDKIPETSEGSLTVNDKNCILEGCEIIVYDKDGKQLYQNTGKSPCNVEIACDDDCPKGYLKCESNKYPGYCCLPCKDTASKIRDLGNKL
;
A
#
# COMPACT_ATOMS: atom_id res chain seq x y z
N MET A 1 -29.14 -10.96 -21.62
CA MET A 1 -27.70 -10.86 -21.88
C MET A 1 -27.00 -11.57 -20.73
N THR A 2 -26.06 -12.45 -21.00
CA THR A 2 -25.29 -13.13 -19.94
C THR A 2 -24.27 -12.14 -19.41
N PHE A 3 -24.30 -11.86 -18.10
CA PHE A 3 -23.29 -11.04 -17.45
C PHE A 3 -21.92 -11.68 -17.69
N LYS A 4 -20.99 -10.92 -18.28
CA LYS A 4 -19.62 -11.38 -18.53
C LYS A 4 -18.71 -10.68 -17.51
N CYS A 5 -18.18 -11.45 -16.58
CA CYS A 5 -17.22 -11.00 -15.59
C CYS A 5 -15.84 -11.56 -15.95
N SER A 6 -14.85 -10.69 -16.11
CA SER A 6 -13.44 -11.10 -16.32
C SER A 6 -12.72 -11.40 -15.00
N GLY A 7 -13.24 -10.88 -13.88
CA GLY A 7 -12.73 -11.12 -12.53
C GLY A 7 -13.58 -12.10 -11.73
N GLU A 8 -13.71 -11.87 -10.42
CA GLU A 8 -14.50 -12.69 -9.51
C GLU A 8 -15.93 -12.15 -9.36
N LEU A 9 -16.90 -13.06 -9.45
CA LEU A 9 -18.33 -12.75 -9.36
C LEU A 9 -18.80 -12.88 -7.90
N HIS A 10 -19.47 -11.85 -7.38
CA HIS A 10 -19.97 -11.85 -6.00
C HIS A 10 -21.46 -11.46 -5.90
N CYS A 11 -22.09 -11.92 -4.81
CA CYS A 11 -23.41 -11.47 -4.36
C CYS A 11 -24.57 -11.73 -5.34
N GLU A 12 -24.57 -12.86 -6.06
CA GLU A 12 -25.58 -13.20 -7.08
C GLU A 12 -27.04 -13.17 -6.63
N ASN A 13 -27.30 -13.49 -5.35
CA ASN A 13 -28.66 -13.58 -4.81
C ASN A 13 -28.98 -12.49 -3.79
N SER A 14 -28.23 -11.38 -3.84
CA SER A 14 -28.28 -10.34 -2.83
C SER A 14 -28.97 -9.07 -3.31
N ALA A 15 -29.52 -8.30 -2.36
CA ALA A 15 -30.16 -7.01 -2.58
C ALA A 15 -29.16 -5.85 -2.42
N GLU A 16 -28.16 -6.01 -1.56
CA GLU A 16 -27.09 -5.04 -1.36
C GLU A 16 -25.76 -5.74 -1.04
N ALA A 17 -24.66 -5.16 -1.52
CA ALA A 17 -23.31 -5.54 -1.14
C ALA A 17 -22.59 -4.34 -0.54
N LYS A 18 -21.82 -4.57 0.53
CA LYS A 18 -20.88 -3.60 1.09
C LYS A 18 -19.47 -4.02 0.67
N LEU A 19 -18.74 -3.12 0.03
CA LEU A 19 -17.36 -3.32 -0.37
C LEU A 19 -16.45 -2.46 0.51
N THR A 20 -15.33 -3.04 0.94
CA THR A 20 -14.25 -2.32 1.63
C THR A 20 -12.95 -2.59 0.87
N ILE A 21 -12.30 -1.52 0.44
CA ILE A 21 -11.09 -1.56 -0.39
C ILE A 21 -9.86 -1.34 0.48
N TYR A 22 -8.83 -2.16 0.29
CA TYR A 22 -7.56 -2.06 0.99
C TYR A 22 -6.39 -1.99 0.02
N PHE A 23 -5.41 -1.15 0.35
CA PHE A 23 -4.05 -1.12 -0.23
C PHE A 23 -3.05 -1.15 0.93
N GLU A 24 -2.00 -1.99 0.87
CA GLU A 24 -1.06 -2.22 1.99
C GLU A 24 -1.77 -2.52 3.33
N GLU A 25 -2.84 -3.34 3.29
CA GLU A 25 -3.67 -3.66 4.46
C GLU A 25 -4.36 -2.43 5.12
N LYS A 26 -4.22 -1.23 4.55
CA LYS A 26 -4.88 -0.02 5.00
C LYS A 26 -6.18 0.16 4.24
N LYS A 27 -7.26 0.37 4.97
CA LYS A 27 -8.57 0.68 4.40
C LYS A 27 -8.52 2.01 3.67
N GLN A 28 -8.97 2.01 2.42
CA GLN A 28 -8.96 3.16 1.52
C GLN A 28 -10.37 3.70 1.33
N ASP A 29 -11.27 2.82 0.90
CA ASP A 29 -12.65 3.17 0.59
C ASP A 29 -13.64 2.15 1.17
N GLU A 30 -14.88 2.60 1.35
CA GLU A 30 -16.00 1.75 1.71
C GLU A 30 -17.30 2.29 1.09
N PHE A 31 -18.02 1.43 0.38
CA PHE A 31 -19.28 1.83 -0.25
C PHE A 31 -20.26 0.65 -0.41
N LYS A 32 -21.52 0.99 -0.68
CA LYS A 32 -22.61 0.03 -0.87
C LYS A 32 -23.09 0.01 -2.32
N VAL A 33 -23.38 -1.17 -2.84
CA VAL A 33 -23.86 -1.40 -4.21
C VAL A 33 -25.18 -2.16 -4.16
N LYS A 34 -26.17 -1.72 -4.95
CA LYS A 34 -27.49 -2.35 -5.05
C LYS A 34 -27.71 -3.09 -6.38
N GLN A 35 -26.86 -2.83 -7.37
CA GLN A 35 -26.90 -3.47 -8.68
C GLN A 35 -26.06 -4.75 -8.64
N LEU A 36 -26.69 -5.86 -8.23
CA LEU A 36 -26.03 -7.15 -8.02
C LEU A 36 -26.44 -8.21 -9.05
N PRO A 37 -25.58 -9.19 -9.37
CA PRO A 37 -24.22 -9.39 -8.85
C PRO A 37 -23.24 -8.29 -9.25
N ILE A 38 -22.10 -8.24 -8.56
CA ILE A 38 -20.95 -7.42 -8.92
C ILE A 38 -19.81 -8.31 -9.43
N CYS A 39 -18.98 -7.75 -10.30
CA CYS A 39 -17.72 -8.35 -10.74
C CYS A 39 -16.57 -7.50 -10.21
N VAL A 40 -15.60 -8.13 -9.57
CA VAL A 40 -14.40 -7.45 -9.04
C VAL A 40 -13.18 -7.97 -9.76
N GLU A 41 -12.39 -7.05 -10.30
CA GLU A 41 -11.12 -7.33 -10.97
C GLU A 41 -9.98 -6.74 -10.14
N GLU A 42 -9.00 -7.58 -9.82
CA GLU A 42 -7.76 -7.18 -9.15
C GLU A 42 -6.60 -7.41 -10.13
N ASN A 43 -6.03 -6.32 -10.63
CA ASN A 43 -4.96 -6.36 -11.62
C ASN A 43 -3.66 -5.87 -11.00
N GLN A 44 -2.56 -6.61 -11.16
CA GLN A 44 -1.23 -6.07 -10.87
C GLN A 44 -0.88 -5.04 -11.96
N VAL A 45 -0.56 -3.81 -11.56
CA VAL A 45 -0.25 -2.71 -12.47
C VAL A 45 1.03 -2.01 -12.04
N ASN A 46 1.71 -1.44 -13.02
CA ASN A 46 2.80 -0.53 -12.81
C ASN A 46 2.23 0.86 -12.56
N THR A 47 2.40 1.40 -11.35
CA THR A 47 1.82 2.70 -10.95
C THR A 47 2.91 3.71 -10.57
N SER A 48 2.62 4.99 -10.81
CA SER A 48 3.39 6.14 -10.33
C SER A 48 2.63 6.93 -9.25
N ILE A 49 1.48 6.41 -8.79
CA ILE A 49 0.61 7.12 -7.84
C ILE A 49 1.29 7.15 -6.48
N ASP A 50 1.38 8.35 -5.90
CA ASP A 50 2.04 8.66 -4.62
C ASP A 50 3.54 8.34 -4.54
N ILE A 51 4.17 7.97 -5.66
CA ILE A 51 5.61 7.78 -5.71
C ILE A 51 6.28 9.14 -5.79
N LYS A 52 7.24 9.33 -4.89
CA LYS A 52 8.06 10.52 -4.77
C LYS A 52 9.44 10.23 -5.32
N VAL A 53 10.11 11.28 -5.78
CA VAL A 53 11.54 11.22 -6.09
C VAL A 53 12.29 11.83 -4.94
N PHE A 54 13.25 11.08 -4.42
CA PHE A 54 14.12 11.52 -3.35
C PHE A 54 15.51 11.77 -3.90
N ARG A 55 16.09 12.91 -3.52
CA ARG A 55 17.49 13.25 -3.77
C ARG A 55 18.25 13.13 -2.46
N PHE A 56 19.20 12.22 -2.44
CA PHE A 56 20.20 12.07 -1.39
C PHE A 56 21.48 12.72 -1.89
N TRP A 57 22.04 13.64 -1.11
CA TRP A 57 23.27 14.30 -1.51
C TRP A 57 24.07 14.78 -0.32
N SER A 58 25.35 15.07 -0.52
CA SER A 58 26.18 15.67 0.51
C SER A 58 27.14 16.71 -0.02
N GLU A 59 27.45 17.64 0.87
CA GLU A 59 28.45 18.67 0.69
C GLU A 59 29.65 18.43 1.61
N GLU A 60 30.82 18.72 1.09
CA GLU A 60 32.07 18.87 1.82
C GLU A 60 32.42 20.36 1.87
N PHE A 61 32.65 20.90 3.05
CA PHE A 61 33.21 22.22 3.27
C PHE A 61 34.69 22.10 3.64
N ASP A 62 35.55 22.63 2.79
CA ASP A 62 37.00 22.68 2.98
C ASP A 62 37.36 23.98 3.73
N HIS A 63 37.86 23.86 4.96
CA HIS A 63 38.18 25.04 5.78
C HIS A 63 39.46 25.73 5.33
N ASP A 64 40.32 25.06 4.57
CA ASP A 64 41.57 25.65 4.06
C ASP A 64 41.30 26.51 2.81
N SER A 65 40.45 26.04 1.90
CA SER A 65 40.08 26.79 0.69
C SER A 65 38.83 27.65 0.84
N ASN A 66 38.01 27.42 1.87
CA ASN A 66 36.69 28.03 2.04
C ASN A 66 35.77 27.74 0.84
N GLU A 67 35.83 26.52 0.32
CA GLU A 67 35.01 26.04 -0.80
C GLU A 67 34.01 24.97 -0.35
N ILE A 68 32.89 24.89 -1.05
CA ILE A 68 31.86 23.84 -0.87
C ILE A 68 31.87 22.95 -2.11
N ASN A 69 32.01 21.65 -1.90
CA ASN A 69 32.03 20.65 -2.96
C ASN A 69 30.91 19.63 -2.75
N ILE A 70 30.13 19.33 -3.80
CA ILE A 70 29.20 18.20 -3.79
C ILE A 70 30.03 16.93 -4.01
N ILE A 71 30.01 16.02 -3.04
CA ILE A 71 30.84 14.79 -3.10
C ILE A 71 30.04 13.55 -3.50
N PHE A 72 28.71 13.57 -3.34
CA PHE A 72 27.83 12.57 -3.94
C PHE A 72 26.44 13.14 -4.17
N GLU A 73 25.75 12.51 -5.11
CA GLU A 73 24.34 12.72 -5.40
C GLU A 73 23.73 11.40 -5.88
N HIS A 74 22.61 11.01 -5.29
CA HIS A 74 21.88 9.81 -5.61
C HIS A 74 20.39 10.10 -5.64
N TYR A 75 19.70 9.55 -6.63
CA TYR A 75 18.26 9.70 -6.79
C TYR A 75 17.60 8.34 -6.69
N ALA A 76 16.51 8.27 -5.93
CA ALA A 76 15.70 7.06 -5.82
C ALA A 76 14.22 7.41 -5.78
N CYS A 77 13.39 6.50 -6.26
CA CYS A 77 11.94 6.65 -6.25
C CYS A 77 11.35 5.76 -5.15
N GLY A 78 10.40 6.28 -4.41
CA GLY A 78 9.66 5.51 -3.42
C GLY A 78 8.59 6.33 -2.72
N TYR A 79 8.01 5.79 -1.66
CA TYR A 79 7.01 6.50 -0.87
C TYR A 79 7.63 7.22 0.32
N ASN A 80 8.63 6.61 0.94
CA ASN A 80 9.38 7.18 2.05
C ASN A 80 10.87 6.97 1.84
N ALA A 81 11.64 7.97 2.22
CA ALA A 81 13.10 7.91 2.23
C ALA A 81 13.63 8.37 3.58
N THR A 82 14.72 7.75 4.04
CA THR A 82 15.43 8.14 5.25
C THR A 82 16.93 7.83 5.14
N TYR A 83 17.70 8.40 6.06
CA TYR A 83 19.03 7.91 6.39
C TYR A 83 18.94 7.02 7.62
N ASP A 84 19.51 5.82 7.57
CA ASP A 84 19.76 5.03 8.77
C ASP A 84 21.19 5.25 9.28
N SER A 85 21.30 5.88 10.45
CA SER A 85 22.55 6.16 11.14
C SER A 85 22.79 5.22 12.34
N SER A 86 22.28 3.99 12.31
CA SER A 86 22.44 3.02 13.39
C SER A 86 23.89 2.93 13.87
N ASN A 87 24.08 2.81 15.20
CA ASN A 87 25.39 2.91 15.85
C ASN A 87 26.40 1.85 15.39
N GLU A 88 25.93 0.72 14.85
CA GLU A 88 26.77 -0.33 14.25
C GLU A 88 27.51 0.17 12.99
N LEU A 89 27.04 1.29 12.42
CA LEU A 89 27.56 1.93 11.23
C LEU A 89 28.35 3.22 11.54
N ALA A 90 28.58 3.54 12.81
CA ALA A 90 29.23 4.79 13.23
C ALA A 90 30.63 5.01 12.60
N ASN A 91 31.26 3.96 12.08
CA ASN A 91 32.54 4.02 11.35
C ASN A 91 32.40 3.87 9.81
N ASN A 92 31.20 3.57 9.30
CA ASN A 92 30.91 3.26 7.89
C ASN A 92 29.88 4.20 7.22
N GLY A 93 29.33 5.20 7.93
CA GLY A 93 28.39 6.18 7.37
C GLY A 93 26.91 5.88 7.67
N ALA A 94 25.98 6.44 6.89
CA ALA A 94 24.56 6.07 6.92
C ALA A 94 24.13 5.41 5.62
N TYR A 95 23.19 4.47 5.67
CA TYR A 95 22.57 3.93 4.48
C TYR A 95 21.46 4.85 3.96
N LEU A 96 21.31 4.87 2.64
CA LEU A 96 20.14 5.45 1.98
C LEU A 96 19.05 4.37 1.99
N ILE A 97 17.93 4.65 2.65
CA ILE A 97 16.80 3.72 2.70
C ILE A 97 15.64 4.35 1.94
N VAL A 98 15.05 3.59 1.04
CA VAL A 98 13.80 3.93 0.35
C VAL A 98 12.85 2.76 0.48
N ASP A 99 11.66 3.01 1.03
CA ASP A 99 10.64 1.97 1.27
C ASP A 99 11.18 0.72 1.98
N GLU A 100 11.95 0.95 3.05
CA GLU A 100 12.59 -0.09 3.87
C GLU A 100 13.71 -0.88 3.17
N GLU A 101 13.99 -0.58 1.90
CA GLU A 101 15.05 -1.20 1.12
C GLU A 101 16.31 -0.32 1.08
N ILE A 102 17.45 -0.95 1.35
CA ILE A 102 18.76 -0.30 1.27
C ILE A 102 19.11 -0.08 -0.20
N GLN A 103 19.33 1.17 -0.57
CA GLN A 103 19.82 1.52 -1.90
C GLN A 103 21.33 1.24 -1.95
N ASN A 104 21.67 -0.03 -2.19
CA ASN A 104 23.04 -0.52 -2.25
C ASN A 104 23.67 -0.12 -3.59
N ASP A 105 24.59 0.84 -3.58
CA ASP A 105 25.63 0.92 -4.59
C ASP A 105 27.01 0.82 -3.92
N ALA A 106 27.87 -0.03 -4.47
CA ALA A 106 28.90 -0.78 -3.76
C ALA A 106 30.12 0.04 -3.28
N SER A 107 30.02 1.36 -3.16
CA SER A 107 31.21 2.20 -3.00
C SER A 107 31.05 3.52 -2.24
N TYR A 108 29.89 3.79 -1.62
CA TYR A 108 29.68 5.09 -0.99
C TYR A 108 29.56 5.00 0.54
N TYR A 109 30.53 5.62 1.22
CA TYR A 109 30.53 5.82 2.66
C TYR A 109 29.99 7.23 2.96
N TYR A 110 28.75 7.32 3.43
CA TYR A 110 28.06 8.60 3.60
C TYR A 110 28.22 9.12 5.03
N TRP A 111 29.22 9.97 5.27
CA TRP A 111 29.50 10.53 6.59
C TRP A 111 28.98 11.96 6.76
N SER A 112 28.59 12.33 7.99
CA SER A 112 28.38 13.73 8.38
C SER A 112 29.20 14.02 9.63
N GLY A 113 29.99 15.09 9.63
CA GLY A 113 30.90 15.41 10.73
C GLY A 113 32.14 16.17 10.28
N PHE A 114 33.05 16.46 11.23
CA PHE A 114 34.31 17.15 10.97
C PHE A 114 35.51 16.18 10.99
N ASP A 115 36.19 16.04 9.87
CA ASP A 115 37.41 15.23 9.73
C ASP A 115 38.62 16.11 10.05
N GLU A 116 39.14 16.01 11.27
CA GLU A 116 40.33 16.73 11.73
C GLU A 116 41.56 16.45 10.85
N GLY A 117 41.69 15.23 10.31
CA GLY A 117 42.84 14.83 9.51
C GLY A 117 42.89 15.50 8.15
N ARG A 118 41.72 15.92 7.63
CA ARG A 118 41.60 16.63 6.35
C ARG A 118 41.15 18.09 6.48
N ASN A 119 40.89 18.56 7.71
CA ASN A 119 40.31 19.87 7.99
C ASN A 119 39.03 20.15 7.18
N LYS A 120 38.10 19.19 7.14
CA LYS A 120 36.89 19.23 6.30
C LYS A 120 35.64 18.89 7.09
N THR A 121 34.52 19.57 6.80
CA THR A 121 33.20 19.22 7.35
C THR A 121 32.30 18.63 6.27
N TYR A 122 31.60 17.55 6.59
CA TYR A 122 30.67 16.87 5.70
C TYR A 122 29.23 17.01 6.20
N TYR A 123 28.32 17.34 5.29
CA TYR A 123 26.88 17.52 5.55
C TYR A 123 26.06 16.64 4.61
N ARG A 124 24.96 16.06 5.10
CA ARG A 124 24.07 15.21 4.30
C ARG A 124 22.68 15.81 4.22
N TYR A 125 22.03 15.59 3.09
CA TYR A 125 20.75 16.17 2.76
C TYR A 125 19.86 15.13 2.09
N LEU A 126 18.61 15.11 2.52
CA LEU A 126 17.52 14.37 1.88
C LEU A 126 16.41 15.36 1.56
N GLU A 127 16.00 15.41 0.30
CA GLU A 127 14.88 16.21 -0.15
C GLU A 127 14.02 15.45 -1.16
N GLU A 128 12.73 15.80 -1.18
CA GLU A 128 11.80 15.38 -2.23
C GLU A 128 11.97 16.34 -3.42
N VAL A 129 12.07 15.78 -4.63
CA VAL A 129 12.23 16.53 -5.89
C VAL A 129 11.15 16.13 -6.88
N ASP A 130 10.84 17.02 -7.83
CA ASP A 130 9.78 16.78 -8.81
C ASP A 130 10.10 15.62 -9.78
N LYS A 131 11.38 15.46 -10.13
CA LYS A 131 11.86 14.44 -11.07
C LYS A 131 13.36 14.21 -10.97
N ILE A 132 13.80 13.03 -11.44
CA ILE A 132 15.22 12.73 -11.63
C ILE A 132 15.78 13.58 -12.79
N PRO A 133 16.88 14.32 -12.62
CA PRO A 133 17.51 15.06 -13.71
C PRO A 133 17.96 14.13 -14.84
N GLU A 134 17.81 14.56 -16.10
CA GLU A 134 18.23 13.74 -17.26
C GLU A 134 19.74 13.47 -17.30
N THR A 135 20.52 14.26 -16.56
CA THR A 135 21.99 14.26 -16.53
C THR A 135 22.59 13.51 -15.35
N SER A 136 21.79 12.93 -14.45
CA SER A 136 22.34 12.21 -13.30
C SER A 136 22.85 10.82 -13.72
N GLU A 137 24.16 10.58 -13.57
CA GLU A 137 24.80 9.26 -13.80
C GLU A 137 24.72 8.31 -12.59
N GLY A 138 23.98 8.68 -11.54
CA GLY A 138 23.85 7.89 -10.31
C GLY A 138 23.16 6.54 -10.53
N SER A 139 23.54 5.53 -9.73
CA SER A 139 22.96 4.19 -9.77
C SER A 139 21.45 4.23 -9.59
N LEU A 140 20.73 3.89 -10.66
CA LEU A 140 19.28 3.84 -10.73
C LEU A 140 18.84 2.40 -10.44
N THR A 141 18.26 2.15 -9.28
CA THR A 141 17.44 0.96 -9.00
C THR A 141 16.11 1.51 -8.50
N VAL A 142 14.96 1.43 -9.18
CA VAL A 142 14.31 0.32 -9.91
C VAL A 142 13.61 0.91 -11.17
N ASN A 143 13.89 0.34 -12.36
CA ASN A 143 13.29 0.65 -13.68
C ASN A 143 13.09 2.15 -14.05
N ASP A 144 14.23 2.81 -14.25
CA ASP A 144 14.55 3.86 -15.23
C ASP A 144 13.56 5.03 -15.45
N LYS A 145 13.96 6.18 -14.91
CA LYS A 145 13.53 7.57 -15.20
C LYS A 145 12.07 7.93 -14.92
N ASN A 146 11.17 6.96 -14.78
CA ASN A 146 9.73 7.22 -14.66
C ASN A 146 9.12 6.90 -13.29
N CYS A 147 9.92 6.45 -12.31
CA CYS A 147 9.46 6.13 -10.96
C CYS A 147 8.20 5.25 -10.97
N ILE A 148 8.35 4.03 -11.48
CA ILE A 148 7.26 3.08 -11.61
C ILE A 148 7.50 1.96 -10.59
N LEU A 149 6.57 1.76 -9.66
CA LEU A 149 6.58 0.63 -8.73
C LEU A 149 5.43 -0.33 -9.04
N GLU A 150 5.59 -1.57 -8.58
CA GLU A 150 4.51 -2.56 -8.56
C GLU A 150 3.40 -2.07 -7.63
N GLY A 151 2.22 -1.86 -8.21
CA GLY A 151 1.00 -1.58 -7.51
C GLY A 151 -0.10 -2.51 -8.01
N CYS A 152 -1.32 -2.19 -7.64
CA CYS A 152 -2.45 -2.90 -8.17
C CYS A 152 -3.69 -2.02 -8.30
N GLU A 153 -4.54 -2.42 -9.22
CA GLU A 153 -5.76 -1.74 -9.60
C GLU A 153 -6.94 -2.63 -9.23
N ILE A 154 -7.93 -2.02 -8.55
CA ILE A 154 -9.21 -2.65 -8.28
C ILE A 154 -10.26 -1.99 -9.14
N ILE A 155 -10.99 -2.79 -9.92
CA ILE A 155 -12.13 -2.35 -10.71
C ILE A 155 -13.37 -3.13 -10.30
N VAL A 156 -14.49 -2.43 -10.10
CA VAL A 156 -15.77 -3.04 -9.73
C VAL A 156 -16.80 -2.71 -10.81
N TYR A 157 -17.46 -3.73 -11.35
CA TYR A 157 -18.54 -3.61 -12.31
C TYR A 157 -19.86 -4.12 -11.73
N ASP A 158 -20.97 -3.49 -12.13
CA ASP A 158 -22.31 -4.03 -11.86
C ASP A 158 -22.70 -5.14 -12.86
N LYS A 159 -23.83 -5.80 -12.60
CA LYS A 159 -24.43 -6.85 -13.45
C LYS A 159 -24.66 -6.46 -14.92
N ASP A 160 -24.74 -5.16 -15.22
CA ASP A 160 -24.99 -4.65 -16.56
C ASP A 160 -23.66 -4.31 -17.27
N GLY A 161 -22.52 -4.54 -16.60
CA GLY A 161 -21.17 -4.27 -17.08
C GLY A 161 -20.74 -2.81 -16.90
N LYS A 162 -21.47 -2.01 -16.12
CA LYS A 162 -21.11 -0.63 -15.84
C LYS A 162 -20.10 -0.58 -14.72
N GLN A 163 -19.00 0.14 -14.94
CA GLN A 163 -18.00 0.41 -13.92
C GLN A 163 -18.58 1.27 -12.80
N LEU A 164 -18.53 0.74 -11.57
CA LEU A 164 -18.97 1.39 -10.34
C LEU A 164 -17.81 2.04 -9.59
N TYR A 165 -16.63 1.42 -9.66
CA TYR A 165 -15.44 1.85 -8.95
C TYR A 165 -14.20 1.48 -9.74
N GLN A 166 -13.17 2.32 -9.65
CA GLN A 166 -11.82 2.05 -10.13
C GLN A 166 -10.86 2.85 -9.27
N ASN A 167 -9.87 2.19 -8.70
CA ASN A 167 -8.79 2.86 -8.00
C ASN A 167 -7.50 2.05 -8.13
N THR A 168 -6.38 2.72 -8.02
CA THR A 168 -5.05 2.12 -8.07
C THR A 168 -4.28 2.53 -6.84
N GLY A 169 -3.54 1.60 -6.27
CA GLY A 169 -2.72 1.86 -5.10
C GLY A 169 -1.60 0.85 -4.98
N LYS A 170 -0.97 0.88 -3.82
CA LYS A 170 0.14 -0.01 -3.49
C LYS A 170 -0.31 -1.45 -3.29
N SER A 171 0.53 -2.37 -3.73
CA SER A 171 0.33 -3.80 -3.53
C SER A 171 0.71 -4.21 -2.09
N PRO A 172 0.05 -5.22 -1.48
CA PRO A 172 -1.11 -5.93 -1.98
C PRO A 172 -2.39 -5.10 -1.88
N CYS A 173 -3.29 -5.28 -2.86
CA CYS A 173 -4.68 -4.88 -2.73
C CYS A 173 -5.52 -6.06 -2.27
N ASN A 174 -6.62 -5.72 -1.60
CA ASN A 174 -7.64 -6.68 -1.22
C ASN A 174 -9.01 -6.00 -1.24
N VAL A 175 -10.04 -6.75 -1.63
CA VAL A 175 -11.43 -6.31 -1.57
C VAL A 175 -12.20 -7.21 -0.61
N GLU A 176 -12.68 -6.64 0.49
CA GLU A 176 -13.63 -7.34 1.35
C GLU A 176 -15.06 -7.05 0.87
N ILE A 177 -15.83 -8.11 0.64
CA ILE A 177 -17.20 -8.02 0.13
C ILE A 177 -18.16 -8.71 1.10
N ALA A 178 -19.14 -7.94 1.59
CA ALA A 178 -20.24 -8.46 2.38
C ALA A 178 -21.53 -8.40 1.56
N CYS A 179 -22.03 -9.57 1.14
CA CYS A 179 -23.29 -9.73 0.42
C CYS A 179 -24.44 -9.90 1.42
N ASP A 180 -25.42 -9.00 1.40
CA ASP A 180 -26.58 -8.92 2.30
C ASP A 180 -26.30 -9.00 3.81
N ASP A 181 -26.65 -7.92 4.49
CA ASP A 181 -26.74 -7.88 5.95
C ASP A 181 -27.89 -8.74 6.54
N ASP A 182 -28.64 -9.51 5.76
CA ASP A 182 -29.86 -10.18 6.23
C ASP A 182 -29.87 -11.70 6.05
N CYS A 183 -30.28 -12.39 7.12
CA CYS A 183 -30.51 -13.81 7.09
C CYS A 183 -31.74 -14.16 6.23
N PRO A 184 -31.75 -15.31 5.53
CA PRO A 184 -32.89 -15.73 4.73
C PRO A 184 -34.19 -15.72 5.53
N LYS A 185 -35.35 -15.50 4.87
CA LYS A 185 -36.66 -15.59 5.53
C LYS A 185 -36.80 -16.93 6.27
N GLY A 186 -37.15 -16.87 7.55
CA GLY A 186 -37.20 -18.05 8.43
C GLY A 186 -35.92 -18.32 9.22
N TYR A 187 -34.93 -17.44 9.14
CA TYR A 187 -33.71 -17.45 9.93
C TYR A 187 -33.58 -16.13 10.71
N LEU A 188 -32.92 -16.17 11.87
CA LEU A 188 -32.59 -15.02 12.71
C LEU A 188 -31.09 -14.74 12.62
N LYS A 189 -30.71 -13.46 12.57
CA LYS A 189 -29.31 -13.03 12.63
C LYS A 189 -28.84 -13.07 14.09
N CYS A 190 -27.76 -13.79 14.37
CA CYS A 190 -27.14 -13.86 15.68
C CYS A 190 -25.70 -13.35 15.58
N GLU A 191 -25.32 -12.36 16.38
CA GLU A 191 -23.97 -11.80 16.36
C GLU A 191 -22.92 -12.86 16.73
N SER A 192 -21.76 -12.80 16.07
CA SER A 192 -20.66 -13.74 16.25
C SER A 192 -19.33 -13.01 16.13
N ASN A 193 -18.37 -13.35 16.99
CA ASN A 193 -17.01 -12.80 16.92
C ASN A 193 -16.17 -13.45 15.79
N LYS A 194 -16.77 -14.34 14.99
CA LYS A 194 -16.14 -15.00 13.84
C LYS A 194 -16.77 -14.46 12.55
N TYR A 195 -15.95 -14.23 11.53
CA TYR A 195 -16.40 -13.86 10.18
C TYR A 195 -17.55 -14.79 9.70
N PRO A 196 -18.69 -14.27 9.20
CA PRO A 196 -18.96 -12.89 8.74
C PRO A 196 -19.45 -11.89 9.81
N GLY A 197 -19.20 -12.12 11.11
CA GLY A 197 -19.68 -11.25 12.19
C GLY A 197 -21.08 -11.62 12.70
N TYR A 198 -21.71 -12.60 12.05
CA TYR A 198 -23.01 -13.15 12.43
C TYR A 198 -23.16 -14.59 11.95
N CYS A 199 -24.13 -15.31 12.51
CA CYS A 199 -24.64 -16.56 11.98
C CYS A 199 -26.16 -16.48 11.78
N CYS A 200 -26.66 -17.15 10.76
CA CYS A 200 -28.08 -17.27 10.51
C CYS A 200 -28.62 -18.54 11.15
N LEU A 201 -29.43 -18.39 12.21
CA LEU A 201 -30.02 -19.52 12.91
C LEU A 201 -31.46 -19.75 12.42
N PRO A 202 -31.83 -20.98 12.01
CA PRO A 202 -33.20 -21.26 11.57
C PRO A 202 -34.20 -21.04 12.71
N CYS A 203 -35.20 -20.20 12.50
CA CYS A 203 -36.20 -19.84 13.51
C CYS A 203 -36.96 -21.06 14.02
N LYS A 204 -37.25 -22.04 13.14
CA LYS A 204 -37.98 -23.27 13.49
C LYS A 204 -37.21 -24.13 14.50
N ASP A 205 -35.92 -24.34 14.27
CA ASP A 205 -35.10 -25.19 15.13
C ASP A 205 -34.74 -24.48 16.43
N THR A 206 -34.46 -23.18 16.36
CA THR A 206 -34.21 -22.35 17.54
C THR A 206 -35.44 -22.28 18.45
N ALA A 207 -36.63 -22.09 17.87
CA ALA A 207 -37.89 -22.10 18.63
C ALA A 207 -38.15 -23.47 19.29
N SER A 208 -37.86 -24.59 18.60
CA SER A 208 -37.97 -25.92 19.21
C SER A 208 -37.04 -26.08 20.41
N LYS A 209 -35.77 -25.68 20.28
CA LYS A 209 -34.79 -25.76 21.37
C LYS A 209 -35.18 -24.90 22.58
N ILE A 210 -35.69 -23.69 22.36
CA ILE A 210 -36.18 -22.81 23.43
C ILE A 210 -37.37 -23.46 24.15
N ARG A 211 -38.33 -24.02 23.40
CA ARG A 211 -39.48 -24.73 23.97
C ARG A 211 -39.05 -25.93 24.81
N ASP A 212 -38.06 -26.69 24.33
CA ASP A 212 -37.54 -27.86 25.04
C ASP A 212 -36.80 -27.49 26.33
N LEU A 213 -36.18 -26.30 26.39
CA LEU A 213 -35.60 -25.75 27.61
C LEU A 213 -36.68 -25.24 28.58
N GLY A 214 -37.71 -24.57 28.07
CA GLY A 214 -38.84 -24.08 28.87
C GLY A 214 -39.66 -25.20 29.53
N ASN A 215 -39.77 -26.36 28.89
CA ASN A 215 -40.44 -27.53 29.46
C ASN A 215 -39.60 -28.29 30.52
N LYS A 216 -38.32 -27.93 30.68
CA LYS A 216 -37.41 -28.55 31.66
C LYS A 216 -37.22 -27.72 32.93
N LEU A 217 -37.76 -26.51 32.96
CA LEU A 217 -37.84 -25.63 34.13
C LEU A 217 -39.18 -25.81 34.83
#